data_AF-A0A3M0YW77-F1
#
_entry.id   AF-A0A3M0YW77-F1
#
_cell.length_a   1.000
_cell.length_b   1.000
_cell.length_c   1.000
_cell.angle_alpha   90.00
_cell.angle_beta   90.00
_cell.angle_gamma   90.00
#
_symmetry.space_group_name_H-M   'P 1'
#
loop_
_entity.id
_entity.type
_entity.pdbx_description
1 polymer ?
#
loop_
_entity_poly.entity_id
_entity_poly.type
_entity_poly.pdbx_seq_one_letter_code
_entity_poly.pdbx_strand_id
1 'polypeptide(L)'
;MIRLFRRLLLTQQGIMVLITLNAVVIFLLSFPSLAQNRWLLWLDQLFLSLFVVEAIWKLRLYGPQRYFQSGWNTFDFVIVCISLPSLLMVMKPSHDLSFLIALRLLRFFRMLRVLRFVPDIQIIITGLVRALRASLMVLLVMMLGNFLLSIFSAHLFAELDPEHFGNPLRAFFSMFQVMTLEGWVDVTDGVANGVGRSAGPYLVRFFFLVLVLAGGIFGLSLANAIFVDEMTLDNNRMLEDKIDRLQQQLAELKQMMENQKVDGR
;
A
#
# COMPACT_ATOMS: atom_id res chain seq x y z
N MET A 1 -37.63 3.39 -20.14
CA MET A 1 -36.95 3.17 -18.84
C MET A 1 -35.81 2.15 -18.93
N ILE A 2 -36.04 0.92 -19.42
CA ILE A 2 -35.03 -0.17 -19.46
C ILE A 2 -33.78 0.18 -20.29
N ARG A 3 -33.91 0.85 -21.44
CA ARG A 3 -32.76 1.25 -22.27
C ARG A 3 -31.88 2.33 -21.60
N LEU A 4 -32.49 3.24 -20.84
CA LEU A 4 -31.77 4.30 -20.11
C LEU A 4 -31.00 3.70 -18.93
N PHE A 5 -31.63 2.80 -18.19
CA PHE A 5 -31.00 2.05 -17.10
C PHE A 5 -29.82 1.20 -17.60
N ARG A 6 -30.00 0.54 -18.76
CA ARG A 6 -28.94 -0.20 -19.43
C ARG A 6 -27.79 0.72 -19.86
N ARG A 7 -28.07 1.88 -20.46
CA ARG A 7 -27.02 2.86 -20.82
C ARG A 7 -26.30 3.43 -19.59
N LEU A 8 -27.00 3.73 -18.51
CA LEU A 8 -26.40 4.35 -17.32
C LEU A 8 -25.49 3.36 -16.57
N LEU A 9 -25.92 2.11 -16.39
CA LEU A 9 -25.17 1.12 -15.60
C LEU A 9 -24.13 0.34 -16.39
N LEU A 10 -24.21 0.30 -17.73
CA LEU A 10 -23.26 -0.47 -18.55
C LEU A 10 -22.29 0.40 -19.35
N THR A 11 -22.48 1.72 -19.40
CA THR A 11 -21.52 2.63 -20.03
C THR A 11 -20.48 3.07 -19.01
N GLN A 12 -19.20 3.08 -19.39
CA GLN A 12 -18.08 3.53 -18.53
C GLN A 12 -18.33 4.92 -17.91
N GLN A 13 -18.89 5.84 -18.70
CA GLN A 13 -19.23 7.20 -18.25
C GLN A 13 -20.32 7.23 -17.17
N GLY A 14 -21.34 6.36 -17.28
CA GLY A 14 -22.43 6.32 -16.30
C GLY A 14 -21.97 5.71 -14.97
N ILE A 15 -21.14 4.68 -15.01
CA ILE A 15 -20.50 4.10 -13.82
C ILE A 15 -19.58 5.12 -13.14
N MET A 16 -18.83 5.90 -13.93
CA MET A 16 -17.99 6.98 -13.41
C MET A 16 -18.79 7.99 -12.61
N VAL A 17 -19.88 8.50 -13.18
CA VAL A 17 -20.76 9.45 -12.49
C VAL A 17 -21.31 8.84 -11.19
N LEU A 18 -21.73 7.57 -11.20
CA LEU A 18 -22.22 6.89 -10.00
C LEU A 18 -21.15 6.77 -8.90
N ILE A 19 -19.92 6.41 -9.27
CA ILE A 19 -18.79 6.31 -8.33
C ILE A 19 -18.45 7.69 -7.76
N THR A 20 -18.37 8.71 -8.60
CA THR A 20 -18.07 10.09 -8.17
C THR A 20 -19.16 10.62 -7.24
N LEU A 21 -20.44 10.44 -7.58
CA LEU A 21 -21.55 10.85 -6.71
C LEU A 21 -21.56 10.08 -5.40
N ASN A 22 -21.27 8.77 -5.41
CA ASN A 22 -21.14 7.99 -4.19
C ASN A 22 -20.00 8.50 -3.31
N ALA A 23 -18.85 8.84 -3.90
CA ALA A 23 -17.72 9.42 -3.16
C ALA A 23 -18.11 10.77 -2.51
N VAL A 24 -18.84 11.63 -3.22
CA VAL A 24 -19.35 12.90 -2.65
C VAL A 24 -20.30 12.65 -1.48
N VAL A 25 -21.22 11.68 -1.60
CA VAL A 25 -22.13 11.32 -0.50
C VAL A 25 -21.37 10.79 0.71
N ILE A 26 -20.39 9.91 0.51
CA ILE A 26 -19.54 9.40 1.60
C ILE A 26 -18.77 10.54 2.28
N PHE A 27 -18.21 11.46 1.50
CA PHE A 27 -17.51 12.64 2.01
C PHE A 27 -18.44 13.54 2.85
N LEU A 28 -19.66 13.80 2.38
CA LEU A 28 -20.64 14.58 3.14
C LEU A 28 -21.05 13.88 4.45
N LEU A 29 -21.16 12.56 4.44
CA LEU A 29 -21.43 11.76 5.65
C LEU A 29 -20.26 11.75 6.65
N SER A 30 -19.05 12.15 6.25
CA SER A 30 -17.90 12.27 7.16
C SER A 30 -18.00 13.48 8.10
N PHE A 31 -18.85 14.47 7.79
CA PHE A 31 -19.09 15.59 8.70
C PHE A 31 -19.98 15.17 9.88
N PRO A 32 -19.59 15.43 11.15
CA PRO A 32 -20.38 15.05 12.32
C PRO A 32 -21.82 15.59 12.30
N SER A 33 -22.02 16.79 11.73
CA SER A 33 -23.33 17.43 11.59
C SER A 33 -24.25 16.73 10.57
N LEU A 34 -23.69 16.06 9.57
CA LEU A 34 -24.42 15.42 8.48
C LEU A 34 -24.43 13.88 8.57
N ALA A 35 -23.66 13.29 9.48
CA ALA A 35 -23.51 11.85 9.64
C ALA A 35 -24.83 11.10 9.91
N GLN A 36 -25.80 11.76 10.54
CA GLN A 36 -27.13 11.19 10.83
C GLN A 36 -28.22 11.65 9.85
N ASN A 37 -27.86 12.35 8.78
CA ASN A 37 -28.83 12.83 7.81
C ASN A 37 -29.44 11.65 7.03
N ARG A 38 -30.75 11.44 7.23
CA ARG A 38 -31.49 10.31 6.63
C ARG A 38 -31.35 10.28 5.11
N TRP A 39 -31.44 11.42 4.42
CA TRP A 39 -31.37 11.47 2.96
C TRP A 39 -30.04 10.99 2.42
N LEU A 40 -28.94 11.41 3.03
CA LEU A 40 -27.59 11.00 2.65
C LEU A 40 -27.35 9.50 2.91
N LEU A 41 -27.87 8.96 4.02
CA LEU A 41 -27.81 7.53 4.31
C LEU A 41 -28.62 6.69 3.31
N TRP A 42 -29.80 7.14 2.91
CA TRP A 42 -30.60 6.51 1.86
C TRP A 42 -29.88 6.54 0.50
N LEU A 43 -29.24 7.65 0.15
CA LEU A 43 -28.44 7.76 -1.07
C LEU A 43 -27.24 6.82 -1.06
N ASP A 44 -26.50 6.73 0.04
CA ASP A 44 -25.37 5.81 0.18
C ASP A 44 -25.80 4.34 -0.05
N GLN A 45 -26.94 3.96 0.55
CA GLN A 45 -27.54 2.64 0.38
C GLN A 45 -28.03 2.38 -1.05
N LEU A 46 -28.58 3.42 -1.70
CA LEU A 46 -29.01 3.36 -3.09
C LEU A 46 -27.81 3.09 -4.01
N PHE A 47 -26.70 3.81 -3.85
CA PHE A 47 -25.50 3.58 -4.65
C PHE A 47 -24.95 2.16 -4.47
N LEU A 48 -24.87 1.66 -3.23
CA LEU A 48 -24.46 0.28 -2.97
C LEU A 48 -25.38 -0.73 -3.70
N SER A 49 -26.68 -0.52 -3.63
CA SER A 49 -27.67 -1.38 -4.29
C SER A 49 -27.49 -1.36 -5.81
N LEU A 50 -27.26 -0.18 -6.42
CA LEU A 50 -26.98 -0.04 -7.85
C LEU A 50 -25.71 -0.80 -8.25
N PHE A 51 -24.66 -0.76 -7.43
CA PHE A 51 -23.42 -1.49 -7.68
C PHE A 51 -23.57 -3.01 -7.56
N VAL A 52 -24.39 -3.48 -6.62
CA VAL A 52 -24.74 -4.91 -6.52
C VAL A 52 -25.48 -5.36 -7.77
N VAL A 53 -26.47 -4.59 -8.22
CA VAL A 53 -27.22 -4.87 -9.45
C VAL A 53 -26.30 -4.87 -10.67
N GLU A 54 -25.38 -3.92 -10.77
CA GLU A 54 -24.36 -3.86 -11.82
C GLU A 54 -23.51 -5.13 -11.85
N ALA A 55 -22.96 -5.55 -10.69
CA ALA A 55 -22.11 -6.73 -10.58
C ALA A 55 -22.86 -8.01 -10.98
N ILE A 56 -24.10 -8.19 -10.50
CA ILE A 56 -24.96 -9.33 -10.87
C ILE A 56 -25.25 -9.32 -12.38
N TRP A 57 -25.56 -8.15 -12.94
CA TRP A 57 -25.87 -8.02 -14.36
C TRP A 57 -24.66 -8.37 -15.24
N LYS A 58 -23.47 -7.83 -14.91
CA LYS A 58 -22.22 -8.15 -15.61
C LYS A 58 -21.86 -9.63 -15.49
N LEU A 59 -22.06 -10.23 -14.31
CA LEU A 59 -21.80 -11.65 -14.09
C LEU A 59 -22.71 -12.52 -14.97
N ARG A 60 -23.99 -12.16 -15.12
CA ARG A 60 -24.93 -12.84 -16.02
C ARG A 60 -24.60 -12.63 -17.51
N LEU A 61 -24.15 -11.43 -17.88
CA LEU A 61 -23.88 -11.08 -19.28
C LEU A 61 -22.59 -11.72 -19.82
N TYR A 62 -21.51 -11.68 -19.03
CA TYR A 62 -20.20 -12.19 -19.46
C TYR A 62 -19.97 -13.66 -19.06
N GLY A 63 -20.70 -14.16 -18.07
CA GLY A 63 -20.43 -15.42 -17.40
C GLY A 63 -19.29 -15.30 -16.39
N PRO A 64 -19.22 -16.21 -15.38
CA PRO A 64 -18.25 -16.11 -14.29
C PRO A 64 -16.80 -16.15 -14.77
N GLN A 65 -16.48 -17.03 -15.73
CA GLN A 65 -15.11 -17.19 -16.23
C GLN A 65 -14.57 -15.91 -16.86
N ARG A 66 -15.32 -15.26 -17.78
CA ARG A 66 -14.88 -14.02 -18.42
C ARG A 66 -14.98 -12.80 -17.50
N TYR A 67 -15.90 -12.81 -16.54
CA TYR A 67 -16.03 -11.74 -15.56
C TYR A 67 -14.75 -11.62 -14.70
N PHE A 68 -14.27 -12.73 -14.16
CA PHE A 68 -13.10 -12.75 -13.27
C PHE A 68 -11.75 -12.65 -13.97
N GLN A 69 -11.70 -12.85 -15.29
CA GLN A 69 -10.49 -12.59 -16.09
C GLN A 69 -10.14 -11.09 -16.16
N SER A 70 -11.13 -10.21 -16.01
CA SER A 70 -10.89 -8.77 -15.96
C SER A 70 -10.55 -8.32 -14.54
N GLY A 71 -9.32 -7.86 -14.32
CA GLY A 71 -8.86 -7.39 -13.01
C GLY A 71 -9.76 -6.31 -12.40
N TRP A 72 -10.35 -5.43 -13.23
CA TRP A 72 -11.28 -4.39 -12.78
C TRP A 72 -12.61 -4.93 -12.30
N ASN A 73 -13.19 -5.89 -13.02
CA ASN A 73 -14.44 -6.51 -12.61
C ASN A 73 -14.26 -7.31 -11.31
N THR A 74 -13.11 -7.99 -11.18
CA THR A 74 -12.73 -8.69 -9.93
C THR A 74 -12.57 -7.71 -8.77
N PHE A 75 -11.86 -6.60 -8.97
CA PHE A 75 -11.70 -5.55 -7.96
C PHE A 75 -13.03 -4.94 -7.52
N ASP A 76 -13.89 -4.56 -8.47
CA ASP A 76 -15.21 -4.00 -8.17
C ASP A 76 -16.09 -5.00 -7.39
N PHE A 77 -16.02 -6.29 -7.77
CA PHE A 77 -16.73 -7.37 -7.08
C PHE A 77 -16.24 -7.56 -5.65
N VAL A 78 -14.93 -7.56 -5.40
CA VAL A 78 -14.36 -7.62 -4.05
C VAL A 78 -14.88 -6.46 -3.20
N ILE A 79 -14.90 -5.24 -3.74
CA ILE A 79 -15.45 -4.07 -3.04
C ILE A 79 -16.95 -4.21 -2.77
N VAL A 80 -17.73 -4.80 -3.69
CA VAL A 80 -19.15 -5.11 -3.44
C VAL A 80 -19.24 -6.06 -2.24
N CYS A 81 -18.50 -7.17 -2.25
CA CYS A 81 -18.53 -8.18 -1.20
C CYS A 81 -18.16 -7.61 0.17
N ILE A 82 -17.09 -6.81 0.26
CA ILE A 82 -16.68 -6.13 1.51
C ILE A 82 -17.78 -5.16 1.99
N SER A 83 -18.52 -4.54 1.07
CA SER A 83 -19.58 -3.58 1.42
C SER A 83 -20.94 -4.21 1.73
N LEU A 84 -21.20 -5.46 1.32
CA LEU A 84 -22.50 -6.13 1.52
C LEU A 84 -22.96 -6.24 2.98
N PRO A 85 -22.09 -6.52 3.97
CA PRO A 85 -22.49 -6.56 5.38
C PRO A 85 -23.15 -5.26 5.86
N SER A 86 -22.75 -4.10 5.31
CA SER A 86 -23.37 -2.81 5.65
C SER A 86 -24.84 -2.72 5.21
N LEU A 87 -25.23 -3.43 4.14
CA LEU A 87 -26.60 -3.48 3.65
C LEU A 87 -27.49 -4.38 4.51
N LEU A 88 -26.98 -5.54 4.92
CA LEU A 88 -27.69 -6.53 5.74
C LEU A 88 -28.03 -5.98 7.14
N MET A 89 -27.20 -5.07 7.66
CA MET A 89 -27.38 -4.50 8.98
C MET A 89 -28.59 -3.57 9.10
N VAL A 90 -29.02 -2.93 8.01
CA VAL A 90 -30.28 -2.17 7.96
C VAL A 90 -31.47 -3.10 8.19
N MET A 91 -31.35 -4.36 7.77
CA MET A 91 -32.40 -5.37 7.90
C MET A 91 -32.34 -6.10 9.25
N LYS A 92 -31.14 -6.28 9.81
CA LYS A 92 -30.93 -6.91 11.11
C LYS A 92 -29.91 -6.12 11.94
N PRO A 93 -30.37 -5.20 12.83
CA PRO A 93 -29.48 -4.48 13.71
C PRO A 93 -28.77 -5.47 14.65
N SER A 94 -27.44 -5.45 14.69
CA SER A 94 -26.68 -6.12 15.76
C SER A 94 -26.36 -5.12 16.88
N HIS A 95 -26.22 -5.63 18.11
CA HIS A 95 -25.99 -4.80 19.30
C HIS A 95 -24.52 -4.42 19.53
N ASP A 96 -23.58 -4.94 18.73
CA ASP A 96 -22.15 -4.64 18.92
C ASP A 96 -21.76 -3.33 18.22
N LEU A 97 -21.47 -2.32 19.06
CA LEU A 97 -21.08 -0.97 18.63
C LEU A 97 -19.74 -0.96 17.88
N SER A 98 -18.80 -1.84 18.25
CA SER A 98 -17.47 -1.93 17.61
C SER A 98 -17.59 -2.48 16.20
N PHE A 99 -18.39 -3.53 16.03
CA PHE A 99 -18.70 -4.10 14.72
C PHE A 99 -19.46 -3.10 13.83
N LEU A 100 -20.41 -2.36 14.40
CA LEU A 100 -21.13 -1.27 13.72
C LEU A 100 -20.18 -0.19 13.17
N ILE A 101 -19.16 0.19 13.93
CA ILE A 101 -18.17 1.19 13.51
C ILE A 101 -17.29 0.62 12.39
N ALA A 102 -16.78 -0.61 12.54
CA ALA A 102 -15.96 -1.25 11.52
C ALA A 102 -16.70 -1.35 10.16
N LEU A 103 -17.97 -1.76 10.16
CA LEU A 103 -18.79 -1.81 8.95
C LEU A 103 -19.06 -0.43 8.33
N ARG A 104 -19.19 0.61 9.16
CA ARG A 104 -19.27 1.98 8.64
C ARG A 104 -17.98 2.36 7.91
N LEU A 105 -16.82 1.94 8.40
CA LEU A 105 -15.54 2.21 7.74
C LEU A 105 -15.39 1.44 6.42
N LEU A 106 -16.00 0.26 6.29
CA LEU A 106 -15.91 -0.52 5.05
C LEU A 106 -16.48 0.21 3.83
N ARG A 107 -17.39 1.17 4.01
CA ARG A 107 -17.94 1.97 2.90
C ARG A 107 -16.89 2.84 2.21
N PHE A 108 -15.81 3.23 2.90
CA PHE A 108 -14.74 4.05 2.31
C PHE A 108 -13.98 3.29 1.21
N PHE A 109 -13.90 1.95 1.28
CA PHE A 109 -13.32 1.14 0.20
C PHE A 109 -14.05 1.32 -1.13
N ARG A 110 -15.34 1.74 -1.13
CA ARG A 110 -16.08 2.03 -2.36
C ARG A 110 -15.48 3.20 -3.14
N MET A 111 -14.86 4.16 -2.45
CA MET A 111 -14.19 5.30 -3.10
C MET A 111 -12.97 4.85 -3.90
N LEU A 112 -12.34 3.72 -3.55
CA LEU A 112 -11.22 3.15 -4.31
C LEU A 112 -11.61 2.70 -5.71
N ARG A 113 -12.90 2.53 -6.01
CA ARG A 113 -13.36 2.27 -7.37
C ARG A 113 -13.02 3.39 -8.34
N VAL A 114 -12.77 4.61 -7.87
CA VAL A 114 -12.32 5.71 -8.72
C VAL A 114 -11.00 5.39 -9.42
N LEU A 115 -10.18 4.50 -8.84
CA LEU A 115 -8.89 4.07 -9.38
C LEU A 115 -9.02 3.41 -10.76
N ARG A 116 -10.19 2.85 -11.11
CA ARG A 116 -10.42 2.26 -12.44
C ARG A 116 -10.41 3.26 -13.59
N PHE A 117 -10.50 4.55 -13.27
CA PHE A 117 -10.45 5.63 -14.26
C PHE A 117 -9.05 6.21 -14.41
N VAL A 118 -8.11 5.82 -13.55
CA VAL A 118 -6.71 6.22 -13.71
C VAL A 118 -6.15 5.46 -14.90
N PRO A 119 -5.76 6.15 -15.99
CA PRO A 119 -5.16 5.51 -17.14
C PRO A 119 -3.87 4.80 -16.70
N ASP A 120 -3.64 3.60 -17.24
CA ASP A 120 -2.40 2.84 -17.04
C ASP A 120 -2.02 2.57 -15.58
N ILE A 121 -2.97 2.60 -14.64
CA ILE A 121 -2.72 2.27 -13.23
C ILE A 121 -2.17 0.84 -13.03
N GLN A 122 -2.40 -0.07 -13.97
CA GLN A 122 -1.73 -1.37 -13.96
C GLN A 122 -0.21 -1.24 -14.10
N ILE A 123 0.28 -0.27 -14.88
CA ILE A 123 1.71 0.06 -15.00
C ILE A 123 2.20 0.67 -13.68
N ILE A 124 1.42 1.55 -13.06
CA ILE A 124 1.77 2.15 -11.76
C ILE A 124 1.85 1.08 -10.67
N ILE A 125 0.85 0.21 -10.56
CA ILE A 125 0.80 -0.86 -9.56
C ILE A 125 1.91 -1.88 -9.81
N THR A 126 2.11 -2.32 -11.06
CA THR A 126 3.20 -3.27 -11.36
C THR A 126 4.57 -2.64 -11.13
N GLY A 127 4.75 -1.35 -11.43
CA GLY A 127 5.94 -0.57 -11.08
C GLY A 127 6.17 -0.50 -9.58
N LEU A 128 5.12 -0.21 -8.79
CA LEU A 128 5.18 -0.19 -7.33
C LEU A 128 5.50 -1.57 -6.76
N VAL A 129 4.85 -2.65 -7.23
CA VAL A 129 5.11 -4.01 -6.78
C VAL A 129 6.53 -4.44 -7.11
N ARG A 130 7.05 -4.08 -8.29
CA ARG A 130 8.45 -4.31 -8.67
C ARG A 130 9.40 -3.58 -7.72
N ALA A 131 9.12 -2.31 -7.44
CA ALA A 131 9.90 -1.50 -6.51
C ALA A 131 9.88 -2.08 -5.09
N LEU A 132 8.71 -2.45 -4.58
CA LEU A 132 8.57 -3.11 -3.29
C LEU A 132 9.38 -4.40 -3.26
N ARG A 133 9.22 -5.28 -4.26
CA ARG A 133 9.97 -6.54 -4.36
C ARG A 133 11.48 -6.33 -4.32
N ALA A 134 11.98 -5.32 -5.03
CA ALA A 134 13.39 -4.92 -5.00
C ALA A 134 13.85 -4.52 -3.58
N SER A 135 13.06 -3.71 -2.88
CA SER A 135 13.36 -3.29 -1.50
C SER A 135 13.09 -4.33 -0.40
N LEU A 136 12.36 -5.43 -0.70
CA LEU A 136 11.85 -6.33 0.33
C LEU A 136 12.97 -6.91 1.21
N MET A 137 14.11 -7.28 0.61
CA MET A 137 15.23 -7.84 1.36
C MET A 137 15.79 -6.83 2.35
N VAL A 138 15.97 -5.57 1.92
CA VAL A 138 16.51 -4.52 2.80
C VAL A 138 15.52 -4.15 3.90
N LEU A 139 14.25 -4.01 3.55
CA LEU A 139 13.19 -3.76 4.53
C LEU A 139 13.13 -4.88 5.57
N LEU A 140 13.32 -6.14 5.16
CA LEU A 140 13.34 -7.29 6.06
C LEU A 140 14.56 -7.24 7.00
N VAL A 141 15.74 -6.87 6.49
CA VAL A 141 16.94 -6.68 7.33
C VAL A 141 16.72 -5.55 8.35
N MET A 142 16.16 -4.41 7.94
CA MET A 142 15.85 -3.31 8.85
C MET A 142 14.80 -3.71 9.90
N MET A 143 13.75 -4.44 9.50
CA MET A 143 12.73 -4.96 10.42
C MET A 143 13.31 -5.96 11.42
N LEU A 144 14.22 -6.84 10.98
CA LEU A 144 14.93 -7.77 11.86
C LEU A 144 15.83 -7.02 12.84
N GLY A 145 16.58 -6.01 12.37
CA GLY A 145 17.37 -5.14 13.22
C GLY A 145 16.52 -4.44 14.28
N ASN A 146 15.36 -3.89 13.89
CA ASN A 146 14.40 -3.29 14.80
C ASN A 146 13.87 -4.29 15.83
N PHE A 147 13.57 -5.53 15.39
CA PHE A 147 13.13 -6.60 16.28
C PHE A 147 14.19 -6.95 17.33
N LEU A 148 15.45 -7.10 16.93
CA LEU A 148 16.54 -7.40 17.86
C LEU A 148 16.78 -6.25 18.85
N LEU A 149 16.83 -5.01 18.35
CA LEU A 149 16.99 -3.81 19.19
C LEU A 149 15.83 -3.62 20.16
N SER A 150 14.60 -3.95 19.76
CA SER A 150 13.43 -3.93 20.62
C SER A 150 13.58 -4.86 21.81
N ILE A 151 13.97 -6.12 21.58
CA ILE A 151 14.18 -7.08 22.66
C ILE A 151 15.29 -6.60 23.58
N PHE A 152 16.42 -6.16 23.01
CA PHE A 152 17.54 -5.63 23.80
C PHE A 152 17.12 -4.44 24.67
N SER A 153 16.40 -3.49 24.10
CA SER A 153 15.99 -2.26 24.77
C SER A 153 14.89 -2.49 25.81
N ALA A 154 13.98 -3.43 25.57
CA ALA A 154 13.01 -3.87 26.57
C ALA A 154 13.73 -4.43 27.81
N HIS A 155 14.76 -5.25 27.63
CA HIS A 155 15.53 -5.79 28.76
C HIS A 155 16.32 -4.70 29.49
N LEU A 156 16.79 -3.67 28.80
CA LEU A 156 17.64 -2.63 29.38
C LEU A 156 16.85 -1.50 30.04
N PHE A 157 15.69 -1.14 29.48
CA PHE A 157 14.98 0.10 29.81
C PHE A 157 13.56 -0.10 30.34
N ALA A 158 13.02 -1.33 30.42
CA ALA A 158 11.64 -1.56 30.88
C ALA A 158 11.34 -1.01 32.28
N GLU A 159 12.32 -1.01 33.18
CA GLU A 159 12.15 -0.45 34.54
C GLU A 159 12.29 1.08 34.57
N LEU A 160 13.06 1.65 33.64
CA LEU A 160 13.35 3.09 33.56
C LEU A 160 12.23 3.85 32.85
N ASP A 161 11.68 3.25 31.78
CA ASP A 161 10.60 3.82 30.99
C ASP A 161 9.61 2.71 30.54
N PRO A 162 8.65 2.34 31.41
CA PRO A 162 7.65 1.33 31.09
C PRO A 162 6.66 1.75 29.99
N GLU A 163 6.55 3.05 29.70
CA GLU A 163 5.64 3.56 28.67
C GLU A 163 6.12 3.11 27.28
N HIS A 164 7.40 3.29 27.00
CA HIS A 164 8.01 2.91 25.72
C HIS A 164 8.54 1.47 25.72
N PHE A 165 9.10 0.98 26.83
CA PHE A 165 9.84 -0.29 26.86
C PHE A 165 9.21 -1.40 27.74
N GLY A 166 8.06 -1.15 28.36
CA GLY A 166 7.46 -2.08 29.32
C GLY A 166 7.01 -3.44 28.76
N ASN A 167 6.91 -3.59 27.43
CA ASN A 167 6.76 -4.89 26.78
C ASN A 167 7.39 -4.90 25.38
N PRO A 168 7.65 -6.10 24.80
CA PRO A 168 8.33 -6.21 23.51
C PRO A 168 7.62 -5.54 22.33
N LEU A 169 6.28 -5.44 22.35
CA LEU A 169 5.52 -4.78 21.28
C LEU A 169 5.65 -3.25 21.34
N ARG A 170 5.61 -2.68 22.55
CA ARG A 170 5.86 -1.24 22.77
C ARG A 170 7.31 -0.88 22.46
N ALA A 171 8.26 -1.71 22.89
CA ALA A 171 9.67 -1.53 22.57
C ALA A 171 9.91 -1.61 21.05
N PHE A 172 9.17 -2.48 20.34
CA PHE A 172 9.28 -2.61 18.88
C PHE A 172 8.82 -1.35 18.16
N PHE A 173 7.70 -0.78 18.59
CA PHE A 173 7.19 0.48 18.05
C PHE A 173 8.12 1.66 18.39
N SER A 174 8.62 1.73 19.63
CA SER A 174 9.53 2.79 20.07
C SER A 174 10.87 2.74 19.34
N MET A 175 11.45 1.55 19.16
CA MET A 175 12.66 1.38 18.35
C MET A 175 12.40 1.68 16.88
N PHE A 176 11.21 1.34 16.37
CA PHE A 176 10.84 1.66 14.99
C PHE A 176 10.82 3.19 14.79
N GLN A 177 10.21 3.94 15.72
CA GLN A 177 10.22 5.40 15.73
C GLN A 177 11.64 5.98 15.76
N VAL A 178 12.50 5.46 16.65
CA VAL A 178 13.91 5.86 16.73
C VAL A 178 14.66 5.61 15.41
N MET A 179 14.45 4.45 14.79
CA MET A 179 15.05 4.08 13.50
C MET A 179 14.46 4.87 12.33
N THR A 180 13.22 5.38 12.42
CA THR A 180 12.62 6.27 11.41
C THR A 180 12.88 7.75 11.68
N LEU A 181 13.70 8.08 12.68
CA LEU A 181 14.01 9.45 13.11
C LEU A 181 12.81 10.24 13.64
N GLU A 182 11.71 9.55 13.98
CA GLU A 182 10.49 10.15 14.49
C GLU A 182 10.46 10.05 16.01
N GLY A 183 10.22 11.16 16.72
CA GLY A 183 10.00 11.14 18.19
C GLY A 183 11.15 10.58 19.03
N TRP A 184 12.34 10.37 18.45
CA TRP A 184 13.45 9.70 19.11
C TRP A 184 14.00 10.45 20.33
N VAL A 185 13.82 11.78 20.36
CA VAL A 185 14.18 12.62 21.51
C VAL A 185 13.28 12.31 22.70
N ASP A 186 11.97 12.16 22.49
CA ASP A 186 11.02 11.85 23.56
C ASP A 186 11.29 10.48 24.17
N VAL A 187 11.55 9.47 23.32
CA VAL A 187 11.96 8.12 23.77
C VAL A 187 13.27 8.18 24.56
N THR A 188 14.24 8.98 24.10
CA THR A 188 15.54 9.13 24.77
C THR A 188 15.39 9.81 26.12
N ASP A 189 14.61 10.89 26.20
CA ASP A 189 14.40 11.65 27.42
C ASP A 189 13.56 10.86 28.43
N GLY A 190 12.60 10.04 27.97
CA GLY A 190 11.88 9.10 28.83
C GLY A 190 12.83 8.19 29.61
N VAL A 191 13.76 7.54 28.92
CA VAL A 191 14.79 6.70 29.55
C VAL A 191 15.78 7.52 30.37
N ALA A 192 16.27 8.64 29.85
CA ALA A 192 17.28 9.46 30.51
C ALA A 192 16.79 10.06 31.83
N ASN A 193 15.50 10.41 31.92
CA ASN A 193 14.87 10.92 33.15
C ASN A 193 14.67 9.81 34.19
N GLY A 194 14.50 8.56 33.76
CA GLY A 194 14.43 7.40 34.65
C GLY A 194 15.79 7.06 35.29
N VAL A 195 16.89 7.45 34.63
CA VAL A 195 18.24 7.29 35.17
C VAL A 195 18.54 8.42 36.16
N GLY A 196 19.04 8.05 37.36
CA GLY A 196 19.32 9.02 38.44
C GLY A 196 20.26 10.16 38.05
N ARG A 197 20.40 11.16 38.93
CA ARG A 197 21.09 12.46 38.70
C ARG A 197 22.63 12.39 38.50
N SER A 198 23.18 11.25 38.13
CA SER A 198 24.61 11.03 37.87
C SER A 198 24.94 11.22 36.38
N ALA A 199 26.08 10.68 35.91
CA ALA A 199 26.46 10.73 34.50
C ALA A 199 25.57 9.86 33.57
N GLY A 200 24.67 9.05 34.12
CA GLY A 200 23.85 8.09 33.38
C GLY A 200 22.96 8.68 32.28
N PRO A 201 22.24 9.81 32.48
CA PRO A 201 21.41 10.43 31.44
C PRO A 201 22.22 10.85 30.20
N TYR A 202 23.47 11.32 30.37
CA TYR A 202 24.34 11.65 29.25
C TYR A 202 24.77 10.42 28.45
N LEU A 203 25.03 9.30 29.13
CA LEU A 203 25.36 8.03 28.48
C LEU A 203 24.17 7.47 27.70
N VAL A 204 22.96 7.54 28.25
CA VAL A 204 21.72 7.15 27.54
C VAL A 204 21.54 7.98 26.28
N ARG A 205 21.66 9.31 26.38
CA ARG A 205 21.57 10.21 25.23
C ARG A 205 22.63 9.90 24.17
N PHE A 206 23.85 9.61 24.59
CA PHE A 206 24.92 9.21 23.67
C PHE A 206 24.62 7.86 22.99
N PHE A 207 24.10 6.87 23.72
CA PHE A 207 23.69 5.58 23.16
C PHE A 207 22.62 5.75 22.07
N PHE A 208 21.54 6.49 22.36
CA PHE A 208 20.48 6.75 21.39
C PHE A 208 20.95 7.60 20.22
N LEU A 209 21.86 8.56 20.43
CA LEU A 209 22.48 9.33 19.35
C LEU A 209 23.22 8.41 18.37
N VAL A 210 24.04 7.48 18.87
CA VAL A 210 24.74 6.50 18.02
C VAL A 210 23.75 5.62 17.28
N LEU A 211 22.68 5.18 17.94
CA LEU A 211 21.63 4.36 17.33
C LEU A 211 20.91 5.09 16.20
N VAL A 212 20.57 6.36 16.40
CA VAL A 212 19.93 7.24 15.41
C VAL A 212 20.84 7.50 14.22
N LEU A 213 22.14 7.74 14.46
CA LEU A 213 23.12 7.89 13.39
C LEU A 213 23.24 6.58 12.58
N ALA A 214 23.47 5.46 13.25
CA ALA A 214 23.75 4.17 12.61
C ALA A 214 22.52 3.55 11.94
N GLY A 215 21.44 3.38 12.69
CA GLY A 215 20.22 2.70 12.22
C GLY A 215 19.25 3.62 11.49
N GLY A 216 19.13 4.87 11.96
CA GLY A 216 18.25 5.86 11.34
C GLY A 216 18.85 6.46 10.09
N ILE A 217 19.84 7.33 10.24
CA ILE A 217 20.41 8.08 9.10
C ILE A 217 21.13 7.14 8.13
N PHE A 218 22.13 6.39 8.61
CA PHE A 218 22.87 5.50 7.73
C PHE A 218 22.00 4.33 7.24
N GLY A 219 21.21 3.70 8.11
CA GLY A 219 20.33 2.60 7.72
C GLY A 219 19.29 2.99 6.66
N LEU A 220 18.56 4.10 6.83
CA LEU A 220 17.62 4.58 5.81
C LEU A 220 18.33 5.02 4.53
N SER A 221 19.50 5.66 4.63
CA SER A 221 20.26 6.06 3.44
C SER A 221 20.74 4.85 2.63
N LEU A 222 21.18 3.79 3.31
CA LEU A 222 21.59 2.53 2.68
C LEU A 222 20.41 1.83 2.03
N ALA A 223 19.25 1.81 2.71
CA ALA A 223 18.04 1.22 2.15
C ALA A 223 17.59 1.92 0.87
N ASN A 224 17.64 3.26 0.85
CA ASN A 224 17.35 4.04 -0.35
C ASN A 224 18.39 3.78 -1.46
N ALA A 225 19.68 3.70 -1.12
CA ALA A 225 20.74 3.41 -2.08
C ALA A 225 20.53 2.03 -2.74
N ILE A 226 20.32 0.97 -1.96
CA ILE A 226 20.08 -0.38 -2.48
C ILE A 226 18.81 -0.42 -3.33
N PHE A 227 17.76 0.30 -2.92
CA PHE A 227 16.54 0.39 -3.71
C PHE A 227 16.79 1.03 -5.09
N VAL A 228 17.54 2.13 -5.15
CA VAL A 228 17.91 2.79 -6.40
C VAL A 228 18.81 1.88 -7.25
N ASP A 229 19.79 1.21 -6.65
CA ASP A 229 20.68 0.30 -7.34
C ASP A 229 19.91 -0.88 -7.96
N GLU A 230 19.00 -1.51 -7.22
CA GLU A 230 18.19 -2.62 -7.74
C GLU A 230 17.24 -2.16 -8.87
N MET A 231 16.62 -0.97 -8.73
CA MET A 231 15.76 -0.42 -9.80
C MET A 231 16.53 -0.02 -11.05
N THR A 232 17.80 0.37 -10.92
CA THR A 232 18.66 0.72 -12.06
C THR A 232 19.32 -0.51 -12.67
N LEU A 233 19.63 -1.54 -11.88
CA LEU A 233 20.15 -2.84 -12.34
C LEU A 233 19.23 -3.49 -13.38
N ASP A 234 17.92 -3.50 -13.11
CA ASP A 234 16.91 -4.03 -14.04
C ASP A 234 16.88 -3.28 -15.38
N ASN A 235 17.09 -1.95 -15.37
CA ASN A 235 17.16 -1.15 -16.60
C ASN A 235 18.46 -1.41 -17.38
N ASN A 236 19.57 -1.58 -16.68
CA ASN A 236 20.89 -1.78 -17.29
C ASN A 236 21.02 -3.16 -17.96
N ARG A 237 20.48 -4.22 -17.34
CA ARG A 237 20.47 -5.58 -17.94
C ARG A 237 19.82 -5.62 -19.32
N MET A 238 18.73 -4.89 -19.52
CA MET A 238 18.08 -4.82 -20.83
C MET A 238 18.96 -4.11 -21.88
N LEU A 239 19.74 -3.12 -21.47
CA LEU A 239 20.69 -2.44 -22.35
C LEU A 239 21.87 -3.36 -22.68
N GLU A 240 22.41 -4.06 -21.69
CA GLU A 240 23.49 -5.06 -21.87
C GLU A 240 23.06 -6.13 -22.88
N ASP A 241 21.88 -6.74 -22.71
CA ASP A 241 21.33 -7.73 -23.65
C ASP A 241 21.20 -7.19 -25.10
N LYS A 242 20.87 -5.91 -25.27
CA LYS A 242 20.77 -5.27 -26.59
C LYS A 242 22.15 -5.04 -27.19
N ILE A 243 23.12 -4.63 -26.38
CA ILE A 243 24.51 -4.43 -26.81
C ILE A 243 25.10 -5.78 -27.25
N ASP A 244 24.91 -6.84 -26.48
CA ASP A 244 25.41 -8.18 -26.81
C ASP A 244 24.82 -8.70 -28.13
N ARG A 245 23.51 -8.52 -28.33
CA ARG A 245 22.86 -8.85 -29.61
C ARG A 245 23.41 -8.05 -30.78
N LEU A 246 23.63 -6.74 -30.61
CA LEU A 246 24.20 -5.89 -31.65
C LEU A 246 25.64 -6.31 -31.98
N GLN A 247 26.46 -6.65 -30.98
CA GLN A 247 27.82 -7.15 -31.20
C GLN A 247 27.81 -8.48 -31.97
N GLN A 248 26.90 -9.39 -31.62
CA GLN A 248 26.74 -10.66 -32.32
C GLN A 248 26.32 -10.46 -33.79
N GLN A 249 25.35 -9.58 -34.05
CA GLN A 249 24.93 -9.24 -35.41
C GLN A 249 26.06 -8.61 -36.24
N LEU A 250 26.87 -7.74 -35.64
CA LEU A 250 28.04 -7.14 -36.30
C LEU A 250 29.11 -8.20 -36.63
N ALA A 251 29.33 -9.17 -35.73
CA ALA A 251 30.27 -10.26 -35.96
C ALA A 251 29.80 -11.16 -37.11
N GLU A 252 28.53 -11.55 -37.12
CA GLU A 252 27.91 -12.34 -38.21
C GLU A 252 27.97 -11.60 -39.56
N LEU A 253 27.64 -10.30 -39.57
CA LEU A 253 27.72 -9.47 -40.77
C LEU A 253 29.16 -9.38 -41.31
N LYS A 254 30.14 -9.19 -40.42
CA LYS A 254 31.55 -9.16 -40.79
C LYS A 254 31.99 -10.48 -41.43
N GLN A 255 31.57 -11.61 -40.86
CA GLN A 255 31.87 -12.95 -41.39
C GLN A 255 31.21 -13.18 -42.76
N MET A 256 29.96 -12.73 -42.96
CA MET A 256 29.29 -12.79 -44.27
C MET A 256 30.04 -11.99 -45.35
N MET A 257 30.49 -10.77 -45.02
CA MET A 257 31.27 -9.94 -45.94
C MET A 257 32.64 -10.58 -46.26
N GLU A 258 33.28 -11.24 -45.30
CA GLU A 258 34.53 -11.98 -45.53
C GLU A 258 34.30 -13.18 -46.46
N ASN A 259 33.26 -13.97 -46.25
CA ASN A 259 32.92 -15.10 -47.11
C ASN A 259 32.57 -14.67 -48.55
N GLN A 260 31.82 -13.57 -48.73
CA GLN A 260 31.52 -13.03 -50.07
C GLN A 260 32.77 -12.56 -50.82
N LYS A 261 33.79 -12.05 -50.11
CA LYS A 261 35.07 -11.69 -50.74
C LYS A 261 35.88 -12.91 -51.19
N VAL A 262 35.65 -14.07 -50.59
CA VAL A 262 36.32 -15.33 -50.92
C VAL A 262 35.66 -16.02 -52.11
N ASP A 263 34.32 -16.07 -52.16
CA ASP A 263 33.56 -16.69 -53.27
C ASP A 263 33.54 -15.86 -54.57
N GLY A 264 33.86 -14.57 -54.48
CA GLY A 264 33.94 -13.67 -55.64
C GLY A 264 35.27 -13.69 -56.41
N ARG A 265 36.14 -14.69 -56.18
CA ARG A 265 37.42 -14.89 -56.87
C ARG A 265 37.46 -16.18 -57.66
#